data_AF-A0A7S2ARB6-F1
#
_entry.id   AF-A0A7S2ARB6-F1
#
_cell.length_a   1.000
_cell.length_b   1.000
_cell.length_c   1.000
_cell.angle_alpha   90.00
_cell.angle_beta   90.00
_cell.angle_gamma   90.00
#
_symmetry.space_group_name_H-M   'P 1'
#
loop_
_entity.id
_entity.type
_entity.pdbx_description
1 polymer ?
#
loop_
_entity_poly.entity_id
_entity_poly.type
_entity_poly.pdbx_seq_one_letter_code
_entity_poly.pdbx_strand_id
1 'polypeptide(L)'
;GGISLDPLTIEPTVPLLENHQEDEGMDMDFVAQTLLNDEDPRWMLDGDSDDDDGLKSRLSRQGREISAYALDYEGREGKPQWWRHYAWLECTEEELVDDDNALGGLTFEPSVAPFKLTKRKKKLCYTYTFDTNQMSKLSQMAIEIGSGSPVSLYAIPDPAYVTTEEEEGPLRVALVGMETDRKVGRATLESSAVLPTRLSLIPDEFVNPAPIVKATRNVVTSWVRDPSSAVVDPVFNLLAGTPPRFR
;
A
#
# COMPACT_ATOMS: atom_id res chain seq x y z
N GLY A 1 -11.98 33.93 -61.27
CA GLY A 1 -10.63 33.45 -60.94
C GLY A 1 -10.66 33.00 -59.50
N GLY A 2 -10.66 31.69 -59.28
CA GLY A 2 -10.69 31.09 -57.94
C GLY A 2 -9.33 31.23 -57.27
N ILE A 3 -9.34 31.61 -56.00
CA ILE A 3 -8.14 31.69 -55.16
C ILE A 3 -7.94 30.31 -54.54
N SER A 4 -6.84 29.67 -54.90
CA SER A 4 -6.37 28.39 -54.35
C SER A 4 -5.97 28.60 -52.89
N LEU A 5 -6.54 27.80 -51.99
CA LEU A 5 -6.07 27.66 -50.61
C LEU A 5 -5.58 26.23 -50.44
N ASP A 6 -4.27 26.07 -50.38
CA ASP A 6 -3.64 24.82 -49.98
C ASP A 6 -3.98 24.50 -48.51
N PRO A 7 -4.18 23.23 -48.14
CA PRO A 7 -4.41 22.86 -46.75
C PRO A 7 -3.10 22.95 -45.95
N LEU A 8 -3.04 23.92 -45.03
CA LEU A 8 -2.02 23.98 -43.99
C LEU A 8 -2.11 22.71 -43.13
N THR A 9 -1.13 21.81 -43.31
CA THR A 9 -0.89 20.69 -42.40
C THR A 9 -0.30 21.28 -41.13
N ILE A 10 -1.10 21.35 -40.06
CA ILE A 10 -0.64 21.74 -38.73
C ILE A 10 -0.19 20.45 -38.05
N GLU A 11 1.12 20.19 -38.07
CA GLU A 11 1.72 19.23 -37.15
C GLU A 11 1.60 19.78 -35.72
N PRO A 12 1.08 19.02 -34.74
CA PRO A 12 1.11 19.46 -33.36
C PRO A 12 2.55 19.31 -32.83
N THR A 13 3.29 20.42 -32.80
CA THR A 13 4.51 20.57 -32.00
C THR A 13 4.12 20.46 -30.52
N VAL A 14 4.19 19.25 -29.97
CA VAL A 14 4.10 19.04 -28.52
C VAL A 14 5.46 19.39 -27.91
N PRO A 15 5.54 20.34 -26.96
CA PRO A 15 6.79 20.59 -26.27
C PRO A 15 7.12 19.39 -25.38
N LEU A 16 8.28 18.78 -25.63
CA LEU A 16 8.95 17.82 -24.74
C LEU A 16 9.16 18.48 -23.38
N LEU A 17 8.23 18.22 -22.46
CA LEU A 17 8.44 18.40 -21.03
C LEU A 17 8.94 17.06 -20.51
N GLU A 18 10.26 16.86 -20.57
CA GLU A 18 10.96 15.93 -19.69
C GLU A 18 10.71 16.37 -18.24
N ASN A 19 9.73 15.73 -17.61
CA ASN A 19 9.61 15.65 -16.17
C ASN A 19 9.15 14.24 -15.85
N HIS A 20 10.09 13.30 -15.92
CA HIS A 20 10.00 12.06 -15.18
C HIS A 20 10.01 12.42 -13.68
N GLN A 21 8.83 12.73 -13.14
CA GLN A 21 8.59 12.36 -11.74
C GLN A 21 8.20 10.90 -11.81
N GLU A 22 9.21 10.05 -11.56
CA GLU A 22 9.02 8.63 -11.32
C GLU A 22 7.89 8.49 -10.31
N ASP A 23 6.80 7.91 -10.78
CA ASP A 23 5.74 7.38 -9.94
C ASP A 23 6.44 6.32 -9.09
N GLU A 24 6.75 6.63 -7.83
CA GLU A 24 7.23 5.64 -6.85
C GLU A 24 6.08 4.68 -6.51
N GLY A 25 5.59 3.96 -7.52
CA GLY A 25 5.11 2.60 -7.32
C GLY A 25 6.26 1.86 -6.70
N MET A 26 6.08 1.43 -5.45
CA MET A 26 7.08 0.69 -4.71
C MET A 26 7.50 -0.51 -5.57
N ASP A 27 8.76 -0.53 -6.00
CA ASP A 27 9.30 -1.59 -6.85
C ASP A 27 9.04 -2.93 -6.16
N MET A 28 8.14 -3.72 -6.74
CA MET A 28 7.71 -4.99 -6.17
C MET A 28 8.85 -6.01 -6.18
N ASP A 29 9.80 -5.86 -7.09
CA ASP A 29 11.05 -6.62 -7.06
C ASP A 29 11.92 -6.16 -5.89
N PHE A 30 11.91 -4.89 -5.50
CA PHE A 30 12.60 -4.42 -4.28
C PHE A 30 11.94 -4.94 -3.00
N VAL A 31 10.61 -5.03 -2.90
CA VAL A 31 9.92 -5.59 -1.72
C VAL A 31 10.14 -7.10 -1.64
N ALA A 32 9.97 -7.82 -2.75
CA ALA A 32 10.27 -9.23 -2.84
C ALA A 32 11.75 -9.51 -2.56
N GLN A 33 12.67 -8.72 -3.12
CA GLN A 33 14.11 -8.81 -2.82
C GLN A 33 14.43 -8.41 -1.38
N THR A 34 13.75 -7.45 -0.76
CA THR A 34 13.98 -7.11 0.66
C THR A 34 13.55 -8.24 1.59
N LEU A 35 12.45 -8.93 1.26
CA LEU A 35 11.96 -10.08 2.03
C LEU A 35 12.73 -11.38 1.71
N LEU A 36 13.30 -11.51 0.50
CA LEU A 36 14.13 -12.64 0.08
C LEU A 36 15.62 -12.47 0.46
N ASN A 37 16.11 -11.23 0.56
CA ASN A 37 17.47 -10.88 1.01
C ASN A 37 17.54 -10.68 2.54
N ASP A 38 16.51 -11.07 3.29
CA ASP A 38 16.63 -11.13 4.75
C ASP A 38 17.71 -12.16 5.09
N GLU A 39 18.92 -11.68 5.41
CA GLU A 39 19.96 -12.48 6.03
C GLU A 39 19.31 -13.25 7.19
N ASP A 40 19.32 -14.58 7.11
CA ASP A 40 18.65 -15.47 8.06
C ASP A 40 19.08 -15.07 9.48
N PRO A 41 18.18 -14.55 10.33
CA PRO A 41 18.53 -14.05 11.67
C PRO A 41 19.10 -15.16 12.57
N ARG A 42 19.07 -16.43 12.13
CA ARG A 42 19.80 -17.54 12.74
C ARG A 42 21.32 -17.35 12.78
N TRP A 43 21.90 -16.38 12.06
CA TRP A 43 23.29 -15.96 12.28
C TRP A 43 23.57 -15.55 13.74
N MET A 44 22.54 -15.13 14.49
CA MET A 44 22.61 -14.85 15.92
C MET A 44 22.70 -16.12 16.79
N LEU A 45 22.30 -17.27 16.25
CA LEU A 45 22.24 -18.59 16.90
C LEU A 45 23.48 -19.44 16.56
N ASP A 46 24.11 -19.20 15.42
CA ASP A 46 25.28 -19.95 14.96
C ASP A 46 26.58 -19.48 15.62
N GLY A 47 27.36 -20.45 16.12
CA GLY A 47 28.80 -20.32 16.42
C GLY A 47 29.18 -20.01 17.86
N ASP A 48 29.74 -21.02 18.53
CA ASP A 48 30.59 -20.98 19.74
C ASP A 48 32.06 -20.72 19.31
N SER A 49 32.29 -19.82 18.34
CA SER A 49 33.64 -19.52 17.87
C SER A 49 34.36 -18.70 18.93
N ASP A 50 35.50 -19.22 19.40
CA ASP A 50 36.35 -18.59 20.42
C ASP A 50 36.91 -17.21 20.00
N ASP A 51 36.71 -16.84 18.73
CA ASP A 51 36.91 -15.50 18.22
C ASP A 51 35.54 -14.88 17.84
N ASP A 52 35.18 -13.79 18.51
CA ASP A 52 34.25 -12.71 18.08
C ASP A 52 32.91 -12.47 18.83
N ASP A 53 32.66 -11.17 18.97
CA ASP A 53 31.37 -10.46 18.96
C ASP A 53 30.72 -10.05 20.29
N GLY A 54 30.87 -8.76 20.62
CA GLY A 54 30.39 -8.12 21.84
C GLY A 54 28.89 -8.27 22.09
N LEU A 55 28.06 -8.44 21.05
CA LEU A 55 26.63 -8.68 21.24
C LEU A 55 26.34 -10.10 21.75
N LYS A 56 26.97 -11.12 21.17
CA LYS A 56 26.76 -12.53 21.53
C LYS A 56 27.21 -12.86 22.95
N SER A 57 28.28 -12.21 23.41
CA SER A 57 28.80 -12.35 24.78
C SER A 57 27.96 -11.64 25.84
N ARG A 58 27.23 -10.56 25.47
CA ARG A 58 26.42 -9.78 26.41
C ARG A 58 24.95 -10.19 26.44
N LEU A 59 24.41 -10.73 25.35
CA LEU A 59 23.08 -11.34 25.35
C LEU A 59 23.18 -12.78 25.86
N SER A 60 22.33 -13.10 26.84
CA SER A 60 22.08 -14.50 27.18
C SER A 60 21.63 -15.26 25.93
N ARG A 61 21.83 -16.59 25.93
CA ARG A 61 21.29 -17.45 24.87
C ARG A 61 19.80 -17.18 24.62
N GLN A 62 19.03 -17.00 25.69
CA GLN A 62 17.61 -16.69 25.64
C GLN A 62 17.34 -15.33 24.97
N GLY A 63 18.14 -14.30 25.25
CA GLY A 63 18.00 -12.98 24.61
C GLY A 63 18.26 -13.03 23.10
N ARG A 64 19.29 -13.77 22.68
CA ARG A 64 19.59 -14.01 21.25
C ARG A 64 18.47 -14.76 20.54
N GLU A 65 17.97 -15.81 21.17
CA GLU A 65 16.85 -16.61 20.64
C GLU A 65 15.60 -15.73 20.48
N ILE A 66 15.23 -14.94 21.48
CA ILE A 66 14.07 -14.04 21.41
C ILE A 66 14.23 -13.00 20.29
N SER A 67 15.39 -12.38 20.14
CA SER A 67 15.64 -11.41 19.07
C SER A 67 15.59 -12.04 17.68
N ALA A 68 16.18 -13.22 17.50
CA ALA A 68 16.14 -13.94 16.24
C ALA A 68 14.70 -14.36 15.88
N TYR A 69 13.94 -14.87 16.85
CA TYR A 69 12.54 -15.22 16.64
C TYR A 69 11.65 -14.01 16.39
N ALA A 70 11.92 -12.86 17.02
CA ALA A 70 11.17 -11.62 16.75
C ALA A 70 11.38 -11.15 15.31
N LEU A 71 12.62 -11.17 14.81
CA LEU A 71 12.92 -10.80 13.42
C LEU A 71 12.27 -11.78 12.42
N ASP A 72 12.32 -13.08 12.67
CA ASP A 72 11.66 -14.10 11.83
C ASP A 72 10.12 -14.01 11.90
N TYR A 73 9.57 -13.71 13.09
CA TYR A 73 8.13 -13.51 13.28
C TYR A 73 7.60 -12.33 12.47
N GLU A 74 8.23 -11.16 12.55
CA GLU A 74 7.82 -9.98 11.76
C GLU A 74 7.85 -10.25 10.24
N GLY A 75 8.84 -11.01 9.77
CA GLY A 75 8.90 -11.45 8.36
C GLY A 75 7.77 -12.42 7.97
N ARG A 76 7.29 -13.26 8.91
CA ARG A 76 6.16 -14.19 8.69
C ARG A 76 4.80 -13.50 8.79
N GLU A 77 4.64 -12.56 9.72
CA GLU A 77 3.39 -11.83 9.95
C GLU A 77 3.02 -10.88 8.81
N GLY A 78 3.94 -10.56 7.90
CA GLY A 78 3.61 -9.88 6.65
C GLY A 78 2.75 -10.72 5.68
N LYS A 79 2.77 -12.06 5.81
CA LYS A 79 2.15 -12.99 4.83
C LYS A 79 0.61 -13.04 4.87
N PRO A 80 -0.08 -13.04 6.03
CA PRO A 80 -1.55 -13.08 6.07
C PRO A 80 -2.23 -11.90 5.36
N GLN A 81 -1.63 -10.70 5.41
CA GLN A 81 -2.18 -9.52 4.73
C GLN A 81 -2.08 -9.65 3.20
N TRP A 82 -1.01 -10.27 2.70
CA TRP A 82 -0.84 -10.53 1.27
C TRP A 82 -1.86 -11.51 0.73
N TRP A 83 -2.11 -12.60 1.47
CA TRP A 83 -3.11 -13.58 1.05
C TRP A 83 -4.50 -12.98 0.92
N ARG A 84 -4.86 -12.05 1.80
CA ARG A 84 -6.15 -11.37 1.70
C ARG A 84 -6.24 -10.48 0.46
N HIS A 85 -5.19 -9.71 0.18
CA HIS A 85 -5.14 -8.87 -1.01
C HIS A 85 -5.25 -9.70 -2.29
N TYR A 86 -4.45 -10.77 -2.42
CA TYR A 86 -4.52 -11.66 -3.59
C TYR A 86 -5.84 -12.42 -3.69
N ALA A 87 -6.42 -12.85 -2.56
CA ALA A 87 -7.74 -13.46 -2.55
C ALA A 87 -8.80 -12.52 -3.14
N TRP A 88 -8.76 -11.22 -2.80
CA TRP A 88 -9.66 -10.24 -3.41
C TRP A 88 -9.43 -10.02 -4.90
N LEU A 89 -8.18 -10.09 -5.39
CA LEU A 89 -7.89 -9.98 -6.82
C LEU A 89 -8.41 -11.18 -7.62
N GLU A 90 -8.58 -12.33 -6.96
CA GLU A 90 -9.16 -13.54 -7.55
C GLU A 90 -10.68 -13.61 -7.43
N CYS A 91 -11.29 -12.76 -6.58
CA CYS A 91 -12.74 -12.70 -6.42
C CYS A 91 -13.42 -12.14 -7.67
N THR A 92 -14.55 -12.75 -8.00
CA THR A 92 -15.53 -12.18 -8.91
C THR A 92 -16.16 -10.93 -8.30
N GLU A 93 -16.82 -10.13 -9.14
CA GLU A 93 -17.54 -8.97 -8.66
C GLU A 93 -18.64 -9.34 -7.66
N GLU A 94 -19.41 -10.40 -7.93
CA GLU A 94 -20.46 -10.87 -7.03
C GLU A 94 -19.90 -11.26 -5.66
N GLU A 95 -18.74 -11.92 -5.63
CA GLU A 95 -18.05 -12.24 -4.37
C GLU A 95 -17.56 -10.98 -3.64
N LEU A 96 -17.13 -9.94 -4.36
CA LEU A 96 -16.77 -8.64 -3.78
C LEU A 96 -17.99 -7.83 -3.32
N VAL A 97 -19.17 -8.06 -3.91
CA VAL A 97 -20.43 -7.50 -3.41
C VAL A 97 -20.80 -8.15 -2.07
N ASP A 98 -20.56 -9.45 -1.93
CA ASP A 98 -20.86 -10.19 -0.69
C ASP A 98 -19.77 -10.05 0.41
N ASP A 99 -18.60 -9.49 0.11
CA ASP A 99 -17.55 -9.24 1.11
C ASP A 99 -17.81 -7.96 1.94
N ASP A 100 -17.88 -8.13 3.26
CA ASP A 100 -18.10 -7.04 4.23
C ASP A 100 -17.07 -5.89 4.17
N ASN A 101 -15.91 -6.08 3.54
CA ASN A 101 -14.80 -5.13 3.54
C ASN A 101 -14.54 -4.56 2.14
N ALA A 102 -15.12 -5.13 1.10
CA ALA A 102 -15.05 -4.59 -0.26
C ALA A 102 -16.32 -3.80 -0.57
N LEU A 103 -16.28 -3.01 -1.65
CA LEU A 103 -17.46 -2.40 -2.25
C LEU A 103 -17.49 -2.84 -3.71
N GLY A 104 -18.46 -3.68 -4.06
CA GLY A 104 -18.51 -4.33 -5.36
C GLY A 104 -19.41 -3.58 -6.34
N GLY A 105 -19.23 -3.84 -7.64
CA GLY A 105 -20.23 -3.44 -8.65
C GLY A 105 -20.36 -1.94 -8.91
N LEU A 106 -19.30 -1.15 -8.68
CA LEU A 106 -19.33 0.27 -8.96
C LEU A 106 -19.42 0.50 -10.46
N THR A 107 -20.39 1.31 -10.86
CA THR A 107 -20.62 1.68 -12.25
C THR A 107 -20.37 3.17 -12.45
N PHE A 108 -19.56 3.53 -13.45
CA PHE A 108 -19.25 4.92 -13.77
C PHE A 108 -20.53 5.69 -14.11
N GLU A 109 -20.66 6.91 -13.59
CA GLU A 109 -21.81 7.77 -13.84
C GLU A 109 -21.52 8.74 -15.02
N PRO A 110 -21.93 8.42 -16.26
CA PRO A 110 -21.57 9.22 -17.44
C PRO A 110 -22.23 10.61 -17.46
N SER A 111 -23.25 10.83 -16.63
CA SER A 111 -23.90 12.14 -16.48
C SER A 111 -22.99 13.16 -15.78
N VAL A 112 -21.97 12.69 -15.05
CA VAL A 112 -21.00 13.52 -14.32
C VAL A 112 -19.64 13.39 -14.99
N ALA A 113 -19.26 14.39 -15.79
CA ALA A 113 -17.96 14.40 -16.43
C ALA A 113 -16.82 14.44 -15.39
N PRO A 114 -15.68 13.76 -15.63
CA PRO A 114 -14.54 13.81 -14.72
C PRO A 114 -14.09 15.24 -14.44
N PHE A 115 -13.83 15.56 -13.17
CA PHE A 115 -13.58 16.93 -12.74
C PHE A 115 -12.40 17.02 -11.77
N LYS A 116 -11.83 18.21 -11.60
CA LYS A 116 -10.78 18.45 -10.58
C LYS A 116 -11.42 18.91 -9.29
N LEU A 117 -11.10 18.26 -8.16
CA LEU A 117 -11.65 18.61 -6.85
C LEU A 117 -11.36 20.07 -6.47
N THR A 118 -10.16 20.56 -6.79
CA THR A 118 -9.80 21.98 -6.70
C THR A 118 -8.97 22.39 -7.90
N LYS A 119 -8.91 23.69 -8.22
CA LYS A 119 -8.11 24.21 -9.35
C LYS A 119 -6.61 23.85 -9.26
N ARG A 120 -6.09 23.56 -8.07
CA ARG A 120 -4.68 23.22 -7.83
C ARG A 120 -4.37 21.73 -8.01
N LYS A 121 -5.37 20.85 -7.85
CA LYS A 121 -5.19 19.41 -8.00
C LYS A 121 -4.93 19.06 -9.47
N LYS A 122 -3.94 18.20 -9.71
CA LYS A 122 -3.62 17.70 -11.05
C LYS A 122 -4.51 16.52 -11.45
N LYS A 123 -4.82 15.64 -10.50
CA LYS A 123 -5.61 14.41 -10.68
C LYS A 123 -7.09 14.72 -10.93
N LEU A 124 -7.74 13.82 -11.67
CA LEU A 124 -9.18 13.89 -11.96
C LEU A 124 -9.96 13.05 -10.95
N CYS A 125 -11.18 13.48 -10.69
CA CYS A 125 -12.18 12.77 -9.91
C CYS A 125 -13.24 12.20 -10.84
N TYR A 126 -13.59 10.94 -10.60
CA TYR A 126 -14.61 10.18 -11.32
C TYR A 126 -15.73 9.82 -10.35
N THR A 127 -16.98 9.91 -10.80
CA THR A 127 -18.16 9.56 -9.99
C THR A 127 -18.69 8.20 -10.41
N TYR A 128 -18.91 7.34 -9.43
CA TYR A 128 -19.46 6.00 -9.58
C TYR A 128 -20.70 5.83 -8.73
N THR A 129 -21.60 4.96 -9.18
CA THR A 129 -22.79 4.55 -8.44
C THR A 129 -22.68 3.11 -7.96
N PHE A 130 -23.29 2.80 -6.82
CA PHE A 130 -23.33 1.46 -6.23
C PHE A 130 -24.65 1.19 -5.48
N ASP A 131 -24.91 -0.06 -5.12
CA ASP A 131 -26.10 -0.46 -4.33
C ASP A 131 -25.89 -0.15 -2.85
N THR A 132 -26.75 0.69 -2.26
CA THR A 132 -26.68 1.03 -0.83
C THR A 132 -27.11 -0.09 0.10
N ASN A 133 -27.73 -1.16 -0.43
CA ASN A 133 -28.09 -2.34 0.36
C ASN A 133 -26.90 -3.27 0.60
N GLN A 134 -25.77 -3.08 -0.11
CA GLN A 134 -24.56 -3.84 0.14
C GLN A 134 -24.05 -3.58 1.57
N MET A 135 -23.84 -4.65 2.34
CA MET A 135 -23.31 -4.60 3.69
C MET A 135 -21.79 -4.40 3.69
N SER A 136 -21.32 -3.23 3.27
CA SER A 136 -19.89 -2.92 3.19
C SER A 136 -19.44 -2.00 4.32
N LYS A 137 -18.30 -2.30 4.95
CA LYS A 137 -17.61 -1.39 5.86
C LYS A 137 -17.06 -0.18 5.14
N LEU A 138 -16.69 -0.28 3.86
CA LEU A 138 -16.21 0.87 3.08
C LEU A 138 -17.34 1.89 2.89
N SER A 139 -18.57 1.44 2.64
CA SER A 139 -19.71 2.35 2.53
C SER A 139 -20.06 3.04 3.84
N GLN A 140 -19.82 2.38 4.98
CA GLN A 140 -20.01 2.95 6.32
C GLN A 140 -18.87 3.89 6.73
N MET A 141 -17.61 3.50 6.49
CA MET A 141 -16.43 4.31 6.79
C MET A 141 -16.40 5.62 6.01
N ALA A 142 -16.86 5.61 4.76
CA ALA A 142 -16.84 6.80 3.92
C ALA A 142 -17.80 7.91 4.39
N ILE A 143 -18.83 7.56 5.17
CA ILE A 143 -19.75 8.51 5.81
C ILE A 143 -19.04 9.27 6.95
N GLU A 144 -18.06 8.65 7.62
CA GLU A 144 -17.26 9.29 8.68
C GLU A 144 -16.13 10.19 8.13
N ILE A 145 -15.80 10.07 6.83
CA ILE A 145 -14.87 10.96 6.12
C ILE A 145 -15.55 12.32 5.77
N GLY A 146 -16.43 12.81 6.65
CA GLY A 146 -16.75 14.24 6.73
C GLY A 146 -15.54 15.08 7.19
N SER A 147 -14.42 14.44 7.58
CA SER A 147 -13.20 15.04 8.12
C SER A 147 -12.08 15.31 7.08
N GLY A 148 -12.34 15.16 5.78
CA GLY A 148 -11.54 15.80 4.73
C GLY A 148 -10.20 15.17 4.34
N SER A 149 -9.90 13.93 4.76
CA SER A 149 -8.72 13.20 4.28
C SER A 149 -9.12 12.07 3.33
N PRO A 150 -8.56 12.01 2.12
CA PRO A 150 -8.84 10.92 1.19
C PRO A 150 -8.37 9.58 1.75
N VAL A 151 -9.15 8.53 1.51
CA VAL A 151 -8.77 7.15 1.86
C VAL A 151 -8.21 6.47 0.61
N SER A 152 -7.00 5.92 0.73
CA SER A 152 -6.38 5.15 -0.36
C SER A 152 -7.00 3.75 -0.41
N LEU A 153 -7.32 3.29 -1.61
CA LEU A 153 -7.95 2.00 -1.90
C LEU A 153 -7.35 1.44 -3.19
N TYR A 154 -7.61 0.17 -3.47
CA TYR A 154 -7.44 -0.38 -4.82
C TYR A 154 -8.78 -0.50 -5.53
N ALA A 155 -8.83 -0.04 -6.77
CA ALA A 155 -9.91 -0.28 -7.71
C ALA A 155 -9.55 -1.49 -8.57
N ILE A 156 -10.37 -2.53 -8.53
CA ILE A 156 -10.26 -3.73 -9.34
C ILE A 156 -11.22 -3.57 -10.53
N PRO A 157 -10.72 -3.42 -11.76
CA PRO A 157 -11.54 -3.41 -12.98
C PRO A 157 -12.33 -4.71 -13.11
N ASP A 158 -13.59 -4.62 -13.53
CA ASP A 158 -14.34 -5.81 -13.95
C ASP A 158 -13.77 -6.29 -15.30
N PRO A 159 -13.26 -7.53 -15.40
CA PRO A 159 -12.63 -8.05 -16.62
C PRO A 159 -13.56 -8.03 -17.85
N ALA A 160 -14.89 -8.05 -17.66
CA ALA A 160 -15.85 -7.93 -18.76
C ALA A 160 -15.91 -6.52 -19.37
N TYR A 161 -15.37 -5.50 -18.69
CA TYR A 161 -15.45 -4.09 -19.05
C TYR A 161 -14.09 -3.43 -19.28
N VAL A 162 -13.00 -4.19 -19.21
CA VAL A 162 -11.66 -3.75 -19.59
C VAL A 162 -11.58 -3.61 -21.11
N THR A 163 -11.27 -2.41 -21.58
CA THR A 163 -11.21 -2.11 -23.02
C THR A 163 -9.79 -1.96 -23.56
N THR A 164 -8.82 -1.72 -22.67
CA THR A 164 -7.40 -1.56 -22.99
C THR A 164 -6.53 -2.29 -21.96
N GLU A 165 -5.31 -2.65 -22.32
CA GLU A 165 -4.34 -3.25 -21.38
C GLU A 165 -3.97 -2.28 -20.23
N GLU A 166 -4.12 -0.96 -20.45
CA GLU A 166 -3.91 0.06 -19.41
C GLU A 166 -4.99 0.04 -18.31
N GLU A 167 -6.16 -0.54 -18.61
CA GLU A 167 -7.25 -0.77 -17.66
C GLU A 167 -7.15 -2.16 -17.02
N GLU A 168 -6.10 -2.94 -17.29
CA GLU A 168 -5.92 -4.29 -16.76
C GLU A 168 -5.18 -4.26 -15.41
N GLY A 169 -5.84 -4.78 -14.37
CA GLY A 169 -5.26 -4.93 -13.03
C GLY A 169 -5.64 -3.84 -12.02
N PRO A 170 -5.27 -4.04 -10.74
CA PRO A 170 -5.70 -3.16 -9.66
C PRO A 170 -5.04 -1.78 -9.73
N LEU A 171 -5.86 -0.73 -9.69
CA LEU A 171 -5.43 0.67 -9.74
C LEU A 171 -5.51 1.30 -8.35
N ARG A 172 -4.45 1.95 -7.89
CA ARG A 172 -4.50 2.69 -6.61
C ARG A 172 -5.29 3.99 -6.78
N VAL A 173 -6.37 4.12 -6.02
CA VAL A 173 -7.29 5.27 -6.09
C VAL A 173 -7.47 5.91 -4.72
N ALA A 174 -7.88 7.17 -4.71
CA ALA A 174 -8.24 7.89 -3.49
C ALA A 174 -9.75 8.13 -3.43
N LEU A 175 -10.44 7.55 -2.45
CA LEU A 175 -11.83 7.88 -2.16
C LEU A 175 -11.89 9.25 -1.49
N VAL A 176 -12.48 10.23 -2.19
CA VAL A 176 -12.55 11.64 -1.74
C VAL A 176 -13.94 12.06 -1.28
N GLY A 177 -14.96 11.24 -1.53
CA GLY A 177 -16.32 11.49 -1.06
C GLY A 177 -17.25 10.32 -1.34
N MET A 178 -18.24 10.14 -0.47
CA MET A 178 -19.30 9.17 -0.65
C MET A 178 -20.64 9.72 -0.17
N GLU A 179 -21.71 9.43 -0.91
CA GLU A 179 -23.09 9.84 -0.60
C GLU A 179 -23.97 8.59 -0.60
N THR A 180 -24.57 8.27 0.56
CA THR A 180 -25.40 7.06 0.77
C THR A 180 -26.86 7.36 1.09
N ASP A 181 -27.25 8.65 1.20
CA ASP A 181 -28.59 9.09 1.59
C ASP A 181 -29.69 8.81 0.54
N ARG A 182 -29.33 8.21 -0.60
CA ARG A 182 -30.23 7.89 -1.71
C ARG A 182 -30.38 6.38 -1.87
N LYS A 183 -31.37 5.96 -2.68
CA LYS A 183 -31.54 4.55 -3.08
C LYS A 183 -30.35 3.97 -3.85
N VAL A 184 -29.51 4.85 -4.40
CA VAL A 184 -28.27 4.51 -5.11
C VAL A 184 -27.17 5.36 -4.48
N GLY A 185 -26.09 4.71 -4.06
CA GLY A 185 -24.95 5.35 -3.44
C GLY A 185 -24.06 5.95 -4.51
N ARG A 186 -23.35 7.03 -4.19
CA ARG A 186 -22.34 7.63 -5.07
C ARG A 186 -20.99 7.65 -4.39
N ALA A 187 -19.96 7.19 -5.10
CA ALA A 187 -18.56 7.28 -4.69
C ALA A 187 -17.80 8.21 -5.64
N THR A 188 -16.94 9.07 -5.10
CA THR A 188 -16.06 9.94 -5.88
C THR A 188 -14.61 9.51 -5.68
N LEU A 189 -13.96 9.12 -6.78
CA LEU A 189 -12.61 8.55 -6.79
C LEU A 189 -11.65 9.49 -7.50
N GLU A 190 -10.58 9.92 -6.82
CA GLU A 190 -9.47 10.66 -7.41
C GLU A 190 -8.41 9.68 -7.93
N SER A 191 -8.02 9.81 -9.20
CA SER A 191 -7.00 8.97 -9.85
C SER A 191 -6.11 9.78 -10.80
N SER A 192 -4.87 9.32 -10.98
CA SER A 192 -3.95 9.80 -12.02
C SER A 192 -4.19 9.10 -13.37
N ALA A 193 -4.73 7.89 -13.34
CA ALA A 193 -5.09 7.12 -14.53
C ALA A 193 -6.56 7.34 -14.91
N VAL A 194 -6.90 6.92 -16.12
CA VAL A 194 -8.30 6.76 -16.53
C VAL A 194 -8.87 5.54 -15.82
N LEU A 195 -10.04 5.68 -15.21
CA LEU A 195 -10.71 4.57 -14.53
C LEU A 195 -11.71 3.89 -15.46
N PRO A 196 -11.83 2.55 -15.38
CA PRO A 196 -12.73 1.77 -16.24
C PRO A 196 -14.20 2.04 -15.90
N THR A 197 -15.09 1.66 -16.81
CA THR A 197 -16.55 1.88 -16.64
C THR A 197 -17.12 1.11 -15.45
N ARG A 198 -16.53 -0.04 -15.11
CA ARG A 198 -17.00 -0.91 -14.04
C ARG A 198 -15.83 -1.43 -13.22
N LEU A 199 -15.94 -1.31 -11.89
CA LEU A 199 -14.88 -1.69 -10.96
C LEU A 199 -15.44 -2.04 -9.58
N SER A 200 -14.61 -2.68 -8.76
CA SER A 200 -14.84 -2.90 -7.33
C SER A 200 -13.74 -2.22 -6.52
N LEU A 201 -14.05 -1.79 -5.29
CA LEU A 201 -13.09 -1.18 -4.38
C LEU A 201 -12.73 -2.16 -3.27
N ILE A 202 -11.43 -2.28 -3.00
CA ILE A 202 -10.91 -3.03 -1.87
C ILE A 202 -10.02 -2.14 -0.99
N PRO A 203 -9.93 -2.42 0.31
CA PRO A 203 -9.06 -1.68 1.23
C PRO A 203 -7.58 -1.69 0.81
N ASP A 204 -6.90 -0.56 0.95
CA ASP A 204 -5.42 -0.48 0.98
C ASP A 204 -4.95 -0.86 2.40
N GLU A 205 -5.24 -2.10 2.81
CA GLU A 205 -4.87 -2.66 4.12
C GLU A 205 -3.38 -3.07 4.18
N PHE A 206 -2.64 -2.89 3.09
CA PHE A 206 -1.21 -3.19 3.07
C PHE A 206 -0.43 -2.19 3.92
N VAL A 207 -0.06 -2.62 5.12
CA VAL A 207 0.92 -1.91 5.93
C VAL A 207 2.28 -2.45 5.55
N ASN A 208 3.10 -1.64 4.87
CA ASN A 208 4.48 -2.03 4.56
C ASN A 208 5.20 -2.41 5.88
N PRO A 209 5.61 -3.69 6.07
CA PRO A 209 6.27 -4.11 7.30
C PRO A 209 7.76 -3.72 7.32
N ALA A 210 8.35 -3.35 6.17
CA ALA A 210 9.76 -3.03 6.03
C ALA A 210 10.27 -1.96 7.03
N PRO A 211 9.52 -0.89 7.38
CA PRO A 211 9.95 0.06 8.39
C PRO A 211 10.12 -0.56 9.78
N ILE A 212 9.25 -1.51 10.16
CA ILE A 212 9.30 -2.18 11.47
C ILE A 212 10.50 -3.14 11.49
N VAL A 213 10.62 -3.97 10.46
CA VAL A 213 11.76 -4.91 10.31
C VAL A 213 13.08 -4.13 10.28
N LYS A 214 13.15 -3.05 9.51
CA LYS A 214 14.33 -2.17 9.42
C LYS A 214 14.63 -1.50 10.75
N ALA A 215 13.64 -1.01 11.49
CA ALA A 215 13.85 -0.41 12.80
C ALA A 215 14.41 -1.42 13.80
N THR A 216 13.81 -2.61 13.88
CA THR A 216 14.27 -3.70 14.76
C THR A 216 15.68 -4.16 14.38
N ARG A 217 15.94 -4.36 13.09
CA ARG A 217 17.29 -4.67 12.57
C ARG A 217 18.29 -3.56 12.88
N ASN A 218 17.94 -2.30 12.71
CA ASN A 218 18.81 -1.16 13.01
C ASN A 218 19.19 -1.11 14.50
N VAL A 219 18.24 -1.38 15.41
CA VAL A 219 18.52 -1.45 16.84
C VAL A 219 19.49 -2.59 17.14
N VAL A 220 19.21 -3.80 16.64
CA VAL A 220 20.06 -4.97 16.84
C VAL A 220 21.47 -4.77 16.25
N THR A 221 21.57 -4.27 15.02
CA THR A 221 22.86 -3.98 14.36
C THR A 221 23.62 -2.84 15.02
N SER A 222 22.93 -1.86 15.61
CA SER A 222 23.58 -0.82 16.41
C SER A 222 24.27 -1.40 17.65
N TRP A 223 23.67 -2.42 18.27
CA TRP A 223 24.28 -3.13 19.39
C TRP A 223 25.48 -3.99 18.96
N VAL A 224 25.46 -4.58 17.75
CA VAL A 224 26.62 -5.28 17.17
C VAL A 224 27.77 -4.31 16.94
N ARG A 225 27.48 -3.19 16.28
CA ARG A 225 28.50 -2.22 15.86
C ARG A 225 29.11 -1.46 17.04
N ASP A 226 28.29 -1.11 18.03
CA ASP A 226 28.74 -0.48 19.26
C ASP A 226 28.07 -1.16 20.46
N PRO A 227 28.71 -2.20 21.04
CA PRO A 227 28.19 -2.90 22.21
C PRO A 227 28.04 -1.99 23.44
N SER A 228 28.66 -0.81 23.48
CA SER A 228 28.50 0.14 24.59
C SER A 228 27.15 0.86 24.55
N SER A 229 26.59 1.06 23.35
CA SER A 229 25.23 1.61 23.14
C SER A 229 24.14 0.72 23.76
N ALA A 230 24.36 -0.60 23.77
CA ALA A 230 23.47 -1.58 24.37
C ALA A 230 23.39 -1.49 25.91
N VAL A 231 24.40 -0.92 26.59
CA VAL A 231 24.43 -0.84 28.08
C VAL A 231 23.32 0.08 28.63
N VAL A 232 22.91 1.07 27.85
CA VAL A 232 21.94 2.11 28.24
C VAL A 232 20.55 1.90 27.66
N ASP A 233 20.36 0.83 26.88
CA ASP A 233 19.09 0.52 26.24
C ASP A 233 18.20 -0.35 27.16
N PRO A 234 16.98 0.09 27.51
CA PRO A 234 16.05 -0.68 28.34
C PRO A 234 15.62 -2.01 27.71
N VAL A 235 15.50 -2.07 26.38
CA VAL A 235 15.15 -3.28 25.62
C VAL A 235 16.30 -4.27 25.70
N PHE A 236 17.54 -3.80 25.57
CA PHE A 236 18.70 -4.66 25.76
C PHE A 236 18.74 -5.27 27.17
N ASN A 237 18.50 -4.46 28.21
CA ASN A 237 18.49 -4.95 29.59
C ASN A 237 17.39 -5.99 29.84
N LEU A 238 16.20 -5.77 29.27
CA LEU A 238 15.11 -6.74 29.31
C LEU A 238 15.53 -8.07 28.67
N LEU A 239 16.10 -8.02 27.47
CA LEU A 239 16.49 -9.22 26.70
C LEU A 239 17.71 -9.94 27.31
N ALA A 240 18.63 -9.19 27.92
CA ALA A 240 19.78 -9.75 28.64
C ALA A 240 19.40 -10.28 30.03
N GLY A 241 18.17 -10.07 30.49
CA GLY A 241 17.72 -10.43 31.84
C GLY A 241 18.39 -9.60 32.94
N THR A 242 18.96 -8.43 32.60
CA THR A 242 19.52 -7.49 33.57
C THR A 242 18.39 -6.69 34.22
N PRO A 243 18.40 -6.54 35.56
CA PRO A 243 17.39 -5.72 36.23
C PRO A 243 17.44 -4.25 35.75
N PRO A 244 16.27 -3.60 35.57
CA PRO A 244 16.20 -2.23 35.07
C PRO A 244 16.91 -1.27 36.02
N ARG A 245 17.77 -0.41 35.47
CA ARG A 245 18.40 0.68 36.22
C ARG A 245 17.47 1.89 36.21
N PHE A 246 16.73 2.09 37.30
CA PHE A 246 15.99 3.32 37.51
C PHE A 246 17.00 4.46 37.79
N ARG A 247 16.93 5.53 37.00
CA ARG A 247 17.70 6.75 37.23
C ARG A 247 16.91 7.71 38.11
#